data_AF-A0A6A9S823-F1
#
_entry.id   AF-A0A6A9S823-F1
#
_cell.length_a   1.000
_cell.length_b   1.000
_cell.length_c   1.000
_cell.angle_alpha   90.00
_cell.angle_beta   90.00
_cell.angle_gamma   90.00
#
_symmetry.space_group_name_H-M   'P 1'
#
loop_
_entity.id
_entity.type
_entity.pdbx_description
1 polymer ?
#
loop_
_entity_poly.entity_id
_entity_poly.type
_entity_poly.pdbx_seq_one_letter_code
_entity_poly.pdbx_strand_id
1 'polypeptide(L)'
;MANIRVKDWTKNKLRGIRAAESHSSYDSVVKTLLKDRKIAKYADDASDTVTGESVQSQDADIDKPFDDLTVLAELTGNHDDVLFLWCPNCGNELVHLTVERPLGCSVFEMECQRCLTHLDSWAIVAIELQYPIEQKMIEGQLQADLKACVIDYWDRTLQAAANDTLDTEAPADRLVWQFDQYHKQFSWDWPTDVPTVSFVPGVTYRNTVTDERIEVVEAVTENRNAMDAYTVRRYAADGDVVSDQLDSSAIVDRIVNRELVVAEQTVGTTKPTT
;
A
#
# COMPACT_ATOMS: atom_id res chain seq x y z
N MET A 1 23.71 30.98 12.63
CA MET A 1 22.33 30.62 13.02
C MET A 1 22.20 29.12 12.84
N ALA A 2 21.54 28.43 13.77
CA ALA A 2 21.60 26.98 13.88
C ALA A 2 21.17 26.29 12.58
N ASN A 3 21.99 25.33 12.12
CA ASN A 3 21.64 24.40 11.04
C ASN A 3 20.60 23.44 11.59
N ILE A 4 19.34 23.78 11.41
CA ILE A 4 18.27 23.05 12.04
C ILE A 4 17.70 22.02 11.06
N ARG A 5 17.92 20.72 11.35
CA ARG A 5 17.38 19.59 10.60
C ARG A 5 15.88 19.47 10.91
N VAL A 6 15.04 19.49 9.87
CA VAL A 6 13.56 19.31 9.99
C VAL A 6 13.20 17.98 10.67
N LYS A 7 14.10 16.98 10.60
CA LYS A 7 13.99 15.68 11.28
C LYS A 7 13.84 15.76 12.81
N ASP A 8 14.24 16.86 13.46
CA ASP A 8 14.23 17.01 14.93
C ASP A 8 13.07 17.85 15.48
N TRP A 9 12.00 18.05 14.69
CA TRP A 9 10.91 18.96 15.04
C TRP A 9 9.63 18.24 15.44
N THR A 10 9.45 18.10 16.75
CA THR A 10 8.18 17.75 17.37
C THR A 10 7.04 18.72 16.98
N LYS A 11 5.81 18.22 16.87
CA LYS A 11 4.52 18.94 16.64
C LYS A 11 4.40 20.29 17.36
N ASN A 12 4.91 20.39 18.58
CA ASN A 12 4.90 21.62 19.39
C ASN A 12 5.73 22.75 18.77
N LYS A 13 6.87 22.44 18.13
CA LYS A 13 7.70 23.45 17.45
C LYS A 13 7.06 23.93 16.14
N LEU A 14 6.46 23.04 15.35
CA LEU A 14 5.75 23.42 14.12
C LEU A 14 4.52 24.31 14.40
N ARG A 15 3.78 24.00 15.48
CA ARG A 15 2.68 24.85 15.97
C ARG A 15 3.18 26.22 16.43
N GLY A 16 4.33 26.26 17.11
CA GLY A 16 5.00 27.49 17.51
C GLY A 16 5.38 28.38 16.32
N ILE A 17 5.95 27.81 15.25
CA ILE A 17 6.27 28.56 14.03
C ILE A 17 5.01 29.08 13.33
N ARG A 18 3.99 28.22 13.16
CA ARG A 18 2.73 28.63 12.53
C ARG A 18 2.11 29.84 13.23
N ALA A 19 2.09 29.82 14.57
CA ALA A 19 1.56 30.91 15.38
C ALA A 19 2.46 32.16 15.35
N ALA A 20 3.79 32.00 15.37
CA ALA A 20 4.73 33.11 15.36
C ALA A 20 4.80 33.82 14.00
N GLU A 21 4.71 33.06 12.90
CA GLU A 21 4.86 33.56 11.53
C GLU A 21 3.52 33.74 10.80
N SER A 22 2.40 33.53 11.52
CA SER A 22 1.04 33.72 11.01
C SER A 22 0.73 32.95 9.71
N HIS A 23 1.29 31.75 9.58
CA HIS A 23 1.02 30.90 8.42
C HIS A 23 -0.42 30.38 8.46
N SER A 24 -1.14 30.51 7.34
CA SER A 24 -2.52 30.04 7.21
C SER A 24 -2.65 28.52 7.32
N SER A 25 -1.63 27.78 6.87
CA SER A 25 -1.57 26.32 6.86
C SER A 25 -0.19 25.80 7.23
N TYR A 26 -0.11 24.54 7.67
CA TYR A 26 1.18 23.86 7.87
C TYR A 26 1.93 23.63 6.55
N ASP A 27 1.23 23.47 5.43
CA ASP A 27 1.85 23.45 4.08
C ASP A 27 2.62 24.75 3.78
N SER A 28 2.11 25.90 4.23
CA SER A 28 2.82 27.19 4.11
C SER A 28 4.07 27.26 4.99
N VAL A 29 4.00 26.69 6.20
CA VAL A 29 5.14 26.55 7.10
C VAL A 29 6.21 25.67 6.45
N VAL A 30 5.84 24.47 6.00
CA VAL A 30 6.73 23.50 5.36
C VAL A 30 7.38 24.10 4.12
N LYS A 31 6.62 24.71 3.21
CA LYS A 31 7.16 25.40 2.02
C LYS A 31 8.14 26.51 2.34
N THR A 32 7.88 27.28 3.39
CA THR A 32 8.78 28.36 3.84
C THR A 32 10.08 27.80 4.39
N LEU A 33 9.99 26.80 5.27
CA LEU A 33 11.16 26.10 5.82
C LEU A 33 12.03 25.44 4.74
N LEU A 34 11.42 24.90 3.69
CA LEU A 34 12.13 24.30 2.56
C LEU A 34 12.76 25.34 1.64
N LYS A 35 12.15 26.51 1.49
CA LYS A 35 12.74 27.64 0.77
C LYS A 35 14.00 28.13 1.50
N ASP A 36 13.95 28.20 2.82
CA ASP A 36 15.11 28.53 3.66
C ASP A 36 16.19 27.46 3.55
N ARG A 37 15.81 26.17 3.47
CA ARG A 37 16.75 25.08 3.16
C ARG A 37 17.37 25.21 1.77
N LYS A 38 16.62 25.60 0.74
CA LYS A 38 17.17 25.80 -0.62
C LYS A 38 18.23 26.90 -0.61
N ILE A 39 18.01 27.96 0.16
CA ILE A 39 18.98 29.05 0.36
C ILE A 39 20.19 28.56 1.17
N ALA A 40 19.98 27.76 2.23
CA ALA A 40 21.05 27.19 3.03
C ALA A 40 21.88 26.15 2.26
N LYS A 41 21.28 25.33 1.39
CA LYS A 41 21.98 24.34 0.55
C LYS A 41 22.92 24.99 -0.47
N TYR A 42 22.62 26.21 -0.92
CA TYR A 42 23.55 27.02 -1.73
C TYR A 42 24.66 27.68 -0.89
N ALA A 43 24.51 27.73 0.44
CA ALA A 43 25.52 28.24 1.37
C ALA A 43 26.39 27.13 1.98
N ASP A 44 25.89 25.88 2.07
CA ASP A 44 26.52 24.73 2.74
C ASP A 44 27.39 23.84 1.83
N ASP A 45 27.60 24.20 0.54
CA ASP A 45 28.59 23.56 -0.35
C ASP A 45 30.07 23.80 0.08
N ALA A 46 30.29 24.17 1.35
CA ALA A 46 31.58 24.56 1.91
C ALA A 46 31.97 23.89 3.24
N SER A 47 31.17 23.03 3.87
CA SER A 47 31.67 22.28 5.04
C SER A 47 30.84 21.06 5.45
N ASP A 48 31.45 19.88 5.32
CA ASP A 48 31.04 18.65 5.99
C ASP A 48 31.27 18.71 7.51
N THR A 49 30.32 18.24 8.32
CA THR A 49 30.40 17.02 9.18
C THR A 49 29.33 17.00 10.28
N VAL A 50 29.07 15.79 10.79
CA VAL A 50 28.69 15.42 12.18
C VAL A 50 27.31 14.74 12.38
N THR A 51 27.42 13.44 12.69
CA THR A 51 26.87 12.63 13.81
C THR A 51 25.36 12.68 14.13
N GLY A 52 24.76 11.50 14.31
CA GLY A 52 23.40 11.30 14.78
C GLY A 52 23.36 10.33 15.97
N GLU A 53 22.67 10.73 17.03
CA GLU A 53 22.17 9.85 18.09
C GLU A 53 20.67 9.62 17.82
N SER A 54 20.26 8.36 17.87
CA SER A 54 18.90 7.88 17.61
C SER A 54 18.04 7.95 18.88
N VAL A 55 16.82 8.50 18.77
CA VAL A 55 15.78 8.38 19.80
C VAL A 55 14.75 7.36 19.31
N GLN A 56 14.56 6.28 20.07
CA GLN A 56 13.58 5.22 19.81
C GLN A 56 12.16 5.70 20.15
N SER A 57 11.26 5.63 19.18
CA SER A 57 9.81 5.66 19.37
C SER A 57 9.32 4.28 19.81
N GLN A 58 8.54 4.24 20.89
CA GLN A 58 7.84 3.05 21.38
C GLN A 58 6.43 3.05 20.80
N ASP A 59 6.18 2.19 19.83
CA ASP A 59 4.86 1.64 19.56
C ASP A 59 5.01 0.13 19.32
N ALA A 60 3.95 -0.63 19.59
CA ALA A 60 3.99 -2.08 19.64
C ALA A 60 4.64 -2.68 18.37
N ASP A 61 5.64 -3.52 18.62
CA ASP A 61 6.56 -4.18 17.70
C ASP A 61 5.81 -5.09 16.70
N ILE A 62 5.16 -4.48 15.71
CA ILE A 62 4.80 -5.15 14.46
C ILE A 62 6.01 -4.96 13.57
N ASP A 63 6.70 -6.06 13.25
CA ASP A 63 7.86 -6.10 12.36
C ASP A 63 7.42 -5.69 10.95
N LYS A 64 7.28 -4.37 10.72
CA LYS A 64 6.88 -3.78 9.44
C LYS A 64 8.14 -3.35 8.69
N PRO A 65 8.24 -3.62 7.38
CA PRO A 65 9.38 -3.16 6.59
C PRO A 65 9.38 -1.63 6.34
N PHE A 66 8.27 -0.94 6.63
CA PHE A 66 8.11 0.49 6.40
C PHE A 66 7.68 1.21 7.70
N ASP A 67 8.65 1.69 8.46
CA ASP A 67 8.38 2.35 9.75
C ASP A 67 7.52 3.62 9.62
N ASP A 68 7.57 4.32 8.48
CA ASP A 68 6.90 5.62 8.30
C ASP A 68 5.70 5.60 7.31
N LEU A 69 5.36 4.42 6.76
CA LEU A 69 4.21 4.24 5.85
C LEU A 69 3.26 3.20 6.44
N THR A 70 2.01 3.59 6.66
CA THR A 70 1.01 2.69 7.26
C THR A 70 -0.29 2.73 6.49
N VAL A 71 -0.87 1.57 6.17
CA VAL A 71 -2.21 1.51 5.57
C VAL A 71 -3.23 1.98 6.62
N LEU A 72 -4.20 2.80 6.21
CA LEU A 72 -5.15 3.47 7.10
C LEU A 72 -5.90 2.51 8.04
N ALA A 73 -6.23 1.30 7.59
CA ALA A 73 -6.88 0.27 8.40
C ALA A 73 -6.00 -0.25 9.55
N GLU A 74 -4.67 -0.11 9.48
CA GLU A 74 -3.75 -0.51 10.55
C GLU A 74 -3.54 0.57 11.62
N LEU A 75 -4.02 1.79 11.38
CA LEU A 75 -3.88 2.91 12.32
C LEU A 75 -4.79 2.68 13.53
N THR A 76 -4.29 1.89 14.47
CA THR A 76 -4.97 1.47 15.70
C THR A 76 -4.19 2.00 16.89
N GLY A 77 -4.35 3.29 17.20
CA GLY A 77 -3.57 3.89 18.28
C GLY A 77 -3.79 5.39 18.51
N ASN A 78 -3.14 5.89 19.56
CA ASN A 78 -3.03 7.32 19.83
C ASN A 78 -2.01 7.94 18.86
N HIS A 79 -2.42 8.17 17.62
CA HIS A 79 -1.63 8.97 16.68
C HIS A 79 -1.80 10.43 17.05
N ASP A 80 -0.87 10.96 17.85
CA ASP A 80 -0.88 12.36 18.25
C ASP A 80 -0.16 13.22 17.19
N ASP A 81 -0.50 13.04 15.92
CA ASP A 81 0.26 13.59 14.78
C ASP A 81 -0.61 14.06 13.59
N VAL A 82 0.04 14.74 12.64
CA VAL A 82 -0.54 15.14 11.36
C VAL A 82 -0.27 14.00 10.37
N LEU A 83 -1.34 13.42 9.83
CA LEU A 83 -1.28 12.34 8.85
C LEU A 83 -1.58 12.88 7.45
N PHE A 84 -0.79 12.42 6.50
CA PHE A 84 -1.00 12.70 5.08
C PHE A 84 -1.53 11.42 4.44
N LEU A 85 -2.74 11.45 3.90
CA LEU A 85 -3.32 10.30 3.20
C LEU A 85 -2.98 10.36 1.72
N TRP A 86 -2.55 9.24 1.15
CA TRP A 86 -2.08 9.14 -0.22
C TRP A 86 -2.75 8.01 -0.99
N CYS A 87 -2.98 8.25 -2.27
CA CYS A 87 -3.44 7.24 -3.21
C CYS A 87 -2.24 6.41 -3.68
N PRO A 88 -2.20 5.09 -3.39
CA PRO A 88 -1.09 4.24 -3.83
C PRO A 88 -1.15 4.01 -5.35
N ASN A 89 -2.31 4.16 -5.99
CA ASN A 89 -2.47 3.92 -7.42
C ASN A 89 -1.76 4.98 -8.29
N CYS A 90 -1.80 6.26 -7.90
CA CYS A 90 -1.23 7.34 -8.71
C CYS A 90 -0.25 8.26 -7.94
N GLY A 91 0.04 7.94 -6.68
CA GLY A 91 0.93 8.74 -5.83
C GLY A 91 0.40 10.16 -5.58
N ASN A 92 -0.91 10.37 -5.62
CA ASN A 92 -1.51 11.68 -5.35
C ASN A 92 -1.89 11.78 -3.87
N GLU A 93 -1.57 12.91 -3.27
CA GLU A 93 -2.05 13.25 -1.93
C GLU A 93 -3.58 13.41 -1.96
N LEU A 94 -4.26 12.81 -1.00
CA LEU A 94 -5.72 12.79 -0.90
C LEU A 94 -6.22 13.86 0.08
N VAL A 95 -5.69 13.84 1.31
CA VAL A 95 -6.12 14.75 2.39
C VAL A 95 -5.09 14.82 3.51
N HIS A 96 -5.06 15.94 4.23
CA HIS A 96 -4.35 16.10 5.50
C HIS A 96 -5.31 15.93 6.68
N LEU A 97 -4.97 15.07 7.63
CA LEU A 97 -5.70 14.89 8.87
C LEU A 97 -4.85 15.37 10.04
N THR A 98 -5.40 16.23 10.88
CA THR A 98 -4.84 16.52 12.20
C THR A 98 -5.67 15.75 13.21
N VAL A 99 -5.05 14.80 13.90
CA VAL A 99 -5.75 14.02 14.92
C VAL A 99 -5.28 14.47 16.30
N GLU A 100 -6.22 14.59 17.23
CA GLU A 100 -5.95 14.99 18.62
C GLU A 100 -6.20 13.85 19.63
N ARG A 101 -6.76 12.72 19.19
CA ARG A 101 -7.22 11.56 19.99
C ARG A 101 -7.34 10.31 19.09
N PRO A 102 -7.36 9.06 19.62
CA PRO A 102 -7.16 7.88 18.77
C PRO A 102 -8.20 7.83 17.66
N LEU A 103 -7.73 7.56 16.44
CA LEU A 103 -8.57 7.44 15.25
C LEU A 103 -9.45 6.20 15.38
N GLY A 104 -10.66 6.36 15.90
CA GLY A 104 -11.73 5.38 15.73
C GLY A 104 -12.49 5.69 14.46
N CYS A 105 -11.99 5.29 13.29
CA CYS A 105 -12.73 5.42 12.04
C CYS A 105 -13.39 4.08 11.70
N SER A 106 -14.71 3.98 11.87
CA SER A 106 -15.43 2.73 11.58
C SER A 106 -15.54 2.44 10.08
N VAL A 107 -15.65 3.48 9.25
CA VAL A 107 -15.68 3.40 7.78
C VAL A 107 -15.07 4.70 7.23
N PHE A 108 -14.05 4.59 6.38
CA PHE A 108 -13.45 5.70 5.65
C PHE A 108 -13.42 5.36 4.17
N GLU A 109 -14.10 6.14 3.33
CA GLU A 109 -14.17 5.95 1.88
C GLU A 109 -13.96 7.30 1.18
N MET A 110 -13.19 7.32 0.09
CA MET A 110 -12.99 8.50 -0.73
C MET A 110 -12.62 8.17 -2.17
N GLU A 111 -12.88 9.09 -3.09
CA GLU A 111 -12.44 8.98 -4.49
C GLU A 111 -11.21 9.86 -4.74
N CYS A 112 -10.17 9.27 -5.32
CA CYS A 112 -8.97 10.01 -5.70
C CYS A 112 -9.27 10.99 -6.84
N GLN A 113 -9.05 12.29 -6.61
CA GLN A 113 -9.35 13.34 -7.59
C GLN A 113 -8.48 13.30 -8.86
N ARG A 114 -7.39 12.52 -8.86
CA ARG A 114 -6.47 12.40 -10.00
C ARG A 114 -6.76 11.19 -10.88
N CYS A 115 -6.89 10.01 -10.28
CA CYS A 115 -7.10 8.75 -11.02
C CYS A 115 -8.54 8.22 -10.92
N LEU A 116 -9.42 8.91 -10.19
CA LEU A 116 -10.83 8.54 -9.97
C LEU A 116 -11.02 7.16 -9.35
N THR A 117 -9.97 6.61 -8.74
CA THR A 117 -10.06 5.35 -8.01
C THR A 117 -10.80 5.59 -6.70
N HIS A 118 -11.82 4.78 -6.46
CA HIS A 118 -12.48 4.69 -5.16
C HIS A 118 -11.56 3.92 -4.20
N LEU A 119 -11.35 4.48 -3.01
CA LEU A 119 -10.39 4.01 -2.03
C LEU A 119 -11.05 4.02 -0.66
N ASP A 120 -10.68 3.05 0.17
CA ASP A 120 -11.10 2.99 1.58
C ASP A 120 -9.91 2.74 2.50
N SER A 121 -10.19 2.43 3.77
CA SER A 121 -9.16 2.15 4.78
C SER A 121 -8.17 1.04 4.38
N TRP A 122 -8.52 0.11 3.51
CA TRP A 122 -7.68 -1.03 3.12
C TRP A 122 -6.68 -0.71 2.01
N ALA A 123 -6.85 0.41 1.32
CA ALA A 123 -6.04 0.78 0.16
C ALA A 123 -5.51 2.23 0.23
N ILE A 124 -5.71 2.93 1.34
CA ILE A 124 -5.16 4.27 1.56
C ILE A 124 -3.94 4.16 2.45
N VAL A 125 -2.86 4.84 2.05
CA VAL A 125 -1.63 4.88 2.83
C VAL A 125 -1.55 6.21 3.56
N ALA A 126 -1.38 6.15 4.87
CA ALA A 126 -0.99 7.27 5.70
C ALA A 126 0.55 7.34 5.75
N ILE A 127 1.08 8.54 5.50
CA ILE A 127 2.50 8.83 5.61
C ILE A 127 2.74 9.66 6.87
N GLU A 128 3.66 9.20 7.71
CA GLU A 128 4.11 9.94 8.88
C GLU A 128 5.12 11.04 8.52
N LEU A 129 5.24 12.05 9.39
CA LEU A 129 6.08 13.23 9.16
C LEU A 129 7.57 12.92 8.92
N GLN A 130 8.06 11.76 9.37
CA GLN A 130 9.46 11.37 9.26
C GLN A 130 9.83 10.82 7.87
N TYR A 131 8.83 10.40 7.09
CA TYR A 131 9.05 9.87 5.75
C TYR A 131 9.60 10.94 4.79
N PRO A 132 10.64 10.66 4.00
CA PRO A 132 11.27 11.64 3.12
C PRO A 132 10.47 11.85 1.82
N ILE A 133 9.22 12.31 1.92
CA ILE A 133 8.27 12.48 0.81
C ILE A 133 8.92 13.21 -0.38
N GLU A 134 9.51 14.38 -0.14
CA GLU A 134 10.09 15.20 -1.22
C GLU A 134 11.20 14.50 -1.98
N GLN A 135 12.10 13.82 -1.26
CA GLN A 135 13.18 13.08 -1.88
C GLN A 135 12.61 11.96 -2.75
N LYS A 136 11.66 11.20 -2.22
CA LYS A 136 11.00 10.10 -2.93
C LYS A 136 10.17 10.56 -4.11
N MET A 137 9.58 11.76 -4.05
CA MET A 137 8.91 12.39 -5.19
C MET A 137 9.91 12.78 -6.29
N ILE A 138 11.05 13.36 -5.93
CA ILE A 138 12.10 13.75 -6.88
C ILE A 138 12.73 12.51 -7.54
N GLU A 139 12.93 11.45 -6.76
CA GLU A 139 13.48 10.17 -7.23
C GLU A 139 12.45 9.33 -7.99
N GLY A 140 11.18 9.74 -8.02
CA GLY A 140 10.09 9.00 -8.66
C GLY A 140 9.75 7.67 -7.97
N GLN A 141 10.16 7.49 -6.72
CA GLN A 141 10.00 6.24 -5.96
C GLN A 141 8.76 6.22 -5.07
N LEU A 142 8.16 7.38 -4.78
CA LEU A 142 7.04 7.47 -3.84
C LEU A 142 5.90 6.49 -4.17
N GLN A 143 5.46 6.43 -5.42
CA GLN A 143 4.36 5.54 -5.81
C GLN A 143 4.72 4.06 -5.62
N ALA A 144 5.98 3.69 -5.89
CA ALA A 144 6.45 2.32 -5.70
C ALA A 144 6.46 1.95 -4.21
N ASP A 145 6.89 2.86 -3.34
CA ASP A 145 6.90 2.67 -1.90
C ASP A 145 5.46 2.53 -1.36
N LEU A 146 4.52 3.37 -1.83
CA LEU A 146 3.10 3.27 -1.46
C LEU A 146 2.47 1.95 -1.92
N LYS A 147 2.76 1.52 -3.15
CA LYS A 147 2.31 0.22 -3.67
C LYS A 147 2.86 -0.93 -2.83
N ALA A 148 4.15 -0.91 -2.49
CA ALA A 148 4.78 -1.95 -1.69
C ALA A 148 4.19 -2.02 -0.28
N CYS A 149 3.90 -0.87 0.34
CA CYS A 149 3.22 -0.79 1.64
C CYS A 149 1.83 -1.47 1.60
N VAL A 150 1.03 -1.22 0.56
CA VAL A 150 -0.30 -1.86 0.42
C VAL A 150 -0.19 -3.37 0.18
N ILE A 151 0.75 -3.81 -0.67
CA ILE A 151 0.97 -5.24 -0.94
C ILE A 151 1.37 -5.98 0.34
N ASP A 152 2.32 -5.42 1.11
CA ASP A 152 2.75 -5.98 2.39
C ASP A 152 1.57 -6.09 3.37
N TYR A 153 0.76 -5.03 3.48
CA TYR A 153 -0.41 -5.04 4.33
C TYR A 153 -1.43 -6.12 3.95
N TRP A 154 -1.75 -6.26 2.66
CA TRP A 154 -2.71 -7.29 2.21
C TRP A 154 -2.19 -8.70 2.47
N ASP A 155 -0.90 -8.98 2.22
CA ASP A 155 -0.31 -10.30 2.51
C ASP A 155 -0.36 -10.63 4.00
N ARG A 156 0.06 -9.70 4.88
CA ARG A 156 -0.02 -9.88 6.33
C ARG A 156 -1.47 -10.04 6.83
N THR A 157 -2.41 -9.32 6.22
CA THR A 157 -3.84 -9.42 6.56
C THR A 157 -4.39 -10.81 6.22
N LEU A 158 -4.09 -11.33 5.03
CA LEU A 158 -4.50 -12.69 4.65
C LEU A 158 -3.79 -13.76 5.50
N GLN A 159 -2.53 -13.54 5.85
CA GLN A 159 -1.82 -14.43 6.77
C GLN A 159 -2.48 -14.47 8.15
N ALA A 160 -2.92 -13.32 8.68
CA ALA A 160 -3.67 -13.26 9.94
C ALA A 160 -5.05 -13.92 9.81
N ALA A 161 -5.73 -13.76 8.66
CA ALA A 161 -7.00 -14.43 8.38
C ALA A 161 -6.85 -15.96 8.33
N ALA A 162 -5.79 -16.47 7.68
CA ALA A 162 -5.51 -17.90 7.60
C ALA A 162 -5.22 -18.56 8.96
N ASN A 163 -4.68 -17.79 9.90
CA ASN A 163 -4.35 -18.26 11.24
C ASN A 163 -5.47 -18.00 12.27
N ASP A 164 -6.64 -17.52 11.84
CA ASP A 164 -7.74 -17.08 12.73
C ASP A 164 -7.30 -16.06 13.80
N THR A 165 -6.28 -15.25 13.51
CA THR A 165 -5.74 -14.22 14.43
C THR A 165 -6.15 -12.80 14.04
N LEU A 166 -6.98 -12.64 13.02
CA LEU A 166 -7.38 -11.33 12.53
C LEU A 166 -8.45 -10.72 13.45
N ASP A 167 -8.12 -9.57 14.06
CA ASP A 167 -9.01 -8.83 14.95
C ASP A 167 -9.97 -7.93 14.16
N THR A 168 -10.74 -8.53 13.24
CA THR A 168 -11.77 -7.85 12.45
C THR A 168 -13.06 -8.66 12.41
N GLU A 169 -14.19 -7.96 12.29
CA GLU A 169 -15.51 -8.59 12.11
C GLU A 169 -15.74 -9.07 10.65
N ALA A 170 -14.87 -8.67 9.71
CA ALA A 170 -15.01 -9.03 8.30
C ALA A 170 -14.63 -10.51 8.04
N PRO A 171 -15.50 -11.30 7.40
CA PRO A 171 -15.16 -12.67 7.03
C PRO A 171 -14.12 -12.68 5.90
N ALA A 172 -13.31 -13.75 5.85
CA ALA A 172 -12.15 -13.84 4.96
C ALA A 172 -12.52 -13.77 3.46
N ASP A 173 -13.69 -14.32 3.08
CA ASP A 173 -14.23 -14.26 1.72
C ASP A 173 -14.48 -12.82 1.25
N ARG A 174 -14.96 -11.96 2.15
CA ARG A 174 -15.18 -10.53 1.88
C ARG A 174 -13.86 -9.78 1.71
N LEU A 175 -12.85 -10.10 2.52
CA LEU A 175 -11.51 -9.50 2.39
C LEU A 175 -10.86 -9.87 1.07
N VAL A 176 -10.88 -11.15 0.68
CA VAL A 176 -10.36 -11.61 -0.60
C VAL A 176 -11.07 -10.92 -1.76
N TRP A 177 -12.40 -10.88 -1.74
CA TRP A 177 -13.17 -10.17 -2.77
C TRP A 177 -12.76 -8.70 -2.87
N GLN A 178 -12.59 -8.01 -1.74
CA GLN A 178 -12.22 -6.59 -1.72
C GLN A 178 -10.81 -6.35 -2.29
N PHE A 179 -9.82 -7.17 -1.90
CA PHE A 179 -8.47 -7.08 -2.43
C PHE A 179 -8.42 -7.41 -3.93
N ASP A 180 -9.22 -8.37 -4.38
CA ASP A 180 -9.38 -8.69 -5.80
C ASP A 180 -9.92 -7.50 -6.61
N GLN A 181 -10.93 -6.79 -6.10
CA GLN A 181 -11.45 -5.58 -6.75
C GLN A 181 -10.38 -4.49 -6.86
N TYR A 182 -9.61 -4.27 -5.78
CA TYR A 182 -8.53 -3.30 -5.82
C TYR A 182 -7.43 -3.68 -6.80
N HIS A 183 -7.00 -4.94 -6.79
CA HIS A 183 -5.98 -5.41 -7.71
C HIS A 183 -6.39 -5.22 -9.18
N LYS A 184 -7.64 -5.58 -9.52
CA LYS A 184 -8.21 -5.37 -10.86
C LYS A 184 -8.29 -3.88 -11.21
N GLN A 185 -8.74 -3.03 -10.29
CA GLN A 185 -8.86 -1.58 -10.52
C GLN A 185 -7.52 -0.88 -10.67
N PHE A 186 -6.52 -1.29 -9.89
CA PHE A 186 -5.18 -0.72 -9.91
C PHE A 186 -4.36 -1.19 -11.10
N SER A 187 -4.67 -2.37 -11.65
CA SER A 187 -3.90 -2.96 -12.76
C SER A 187 -2.41 -3.04 -12.46
N TRP A 188 -2.07 -3.37 -11.20
CA TRP A 188 -0.69 -3.50 -10.75
C TRP A 188 -0.08 -4.82 -11.22
N ASP A 189 1.17 -4.78 -11.65
CA ASP A 189 1.96 -6.01 -11.75
C ASP A 189 2.19 -6.56 -10.35
N TRP A 190 1.62 -7.74 -10.08
CA TRP A 190 1.78 -8.41 -8.79
C TRP A 190 3.17 -9.07 -8.67
N PRO A 191 3.87 -8.95 -7.53
CA PRO A 191 5.16 -9.62 -7.32
C PRO A 191 5.05 -11.15 -7.43
N THR A 192 6.08 -11.80 -7.97
CA THR A 192 6.09 -13.27 -8.18
C THR A 192 6.51 -14.06 -6.94
N ASP A 193 7.06 -13.37 -5.94
CA ASP A 193 7.53 -13.89 -4.66
C ASP A 193 6.55 -13.66 -3.51
N VAL A 194 5.44 -12.95 -3.75
CA VAL A 194 4.39 -12.68 -2.77
C VAL A 194 3.12 -13.46 -3.13
N PRO A 195 2.45 -14.13 -2.17
CA PRO A 195 1.15 -14.75 -2.41
C PRO A 195 0.16 -13.78 -3.05
N THR A 196 -0.57 -14.24 -4.04
CA THR A 196 -1.55 -13.41 -4.74
C THR A 196 -2.81 -13.21 -3.92
N VAL A 197 -3.43 -12.06 -4.09
CA VAL A 197 -4.70 -11.68 -3.44
C VAL A 197 -5.89 -11.71 -4.41
N SER A 198 -5.66 -12.10 -5.67
CA SER A 198 -6.62 -11.93 -6.75
C SER A 198 -6.49 -13.04 -7.80
N PHE A 199 -7.54 -13.20 -8.61
CA PHE A 199 -7.57 -14.15 -9.70
C PHE A 199 -7.92 -13.42 -11.01
N VAL A 200 -6.93 -13.28 -11.89
CA VAL A 200 -7.01 -12.44 -13.10
C VAL A 200 -6.87 -13.30 -14.37
N PRO A 201 -7.80 -13.20 -15.34
CA PRO A 201 -7.68 -13.84 -16.65
C PRO A 201 -6.37 -13.50 -17.37
N GLY A 202 -5.76 -14.50 -18.02
CA GLY A 202 -4.47 -14.38 -18.71
C GLY A 202 -3.25 -14.51 -17.78
N VAL A 203 -3.45 -14.66 -16.48
CA VAL A 203 -2.36 -14.89 -15.52
C VAL A 203 -2.28 -16.38 -15.18
N THR A 204 -1.05 -16.87 -15.10
CA THR A 204 -0.75 -18.22 -14.62
C THR A 204 -0.20 -18.14 -13.21
N TYR A 205 -0.85 -18.87 -12.30
CA TYR A 205 -0.46 -19.00 -10.91
C TYR A 205 0.20 -20.35 -10.68
N ARG A 206 1.16 -20.40 -9.77
CA ARG A 206 1.72 -21.65 -9.26
C ARG A 206 1.19 -21.87 -7.85
N ASN A 207 0.64 -23.05 -7.61
CA ASN A 207 0.33 -23.51 -6.27
C ASN A 207 1.63 -23.89 -5.55
N THR A 208 1.93 -23.25 -4.41
CA THR A 208 3.16 -23.46 -3.64
C THR A 208 3.17 -24.75 -2.83
N VAL A 209 2.00 -25.36 -2.62
CA VAL A 209 1.83 -26.62 -1.87
C VAL A 209 1.95 -27.83 -2.81
N THR A 210 1.32 -27.76 -3.98
CA THR A 210 1.26 -28.88 -4.94
C THR A 210 2.19 -28.74 -6.15
N ASP A 211 2.83 -27.57 -6.32
CA ASP A 211 3.62 -27.16 -7.50
C ASP A 211 2.82 -27.16 -8.82
N GLU A 212 1.50 -27.28 -8.74
CA GLU A 212 0.58 -27.22 -9.88
C GLU A 212 0.55 -25.80 -10.47
N ARG A 213 0.45 -25.69 -11.81
CA ARG A 213 0.23 -24.40 -12.47
C ARG A 213 -1.20 -24.27 -12.96
N ILE A 214 -1.79 -23.10 -12.74
CA ILE A 214 -3.18 -22.79 -13.04
C ILE A 214 -3.21 -21.52 -13.87
N GLU A 215 -3.48 -21.65 -15.17
CA GLU A 215 -3.74 -20.53 -16.07
C GLU A 215 -5.21 -20.17 -16.01
N VAL A 216 -5.51 -18.91 -15.72
CA VAL A 216 -6.87 -18.39 -15.68
C VAL A 216 -7.30 -17.97 -17.07
N VAL A 217 -8.37 -18.57 -17.59
CA VAL A 217 -8.81 -18.31 -18.97
C VAL A 217 -9.81 -17.17 -19.00
N GLU A 218 -10.94 -17.33 -18.31
CA GLU A 218 -12.02 -16.33 -18.26
C GLU A 218 -12.90 -16.53 -17.03
N ALA A 219 -13.60 -15.45 -16.64
CA ALA A 219 -14.61 -15.52 -15.58
C ALA A 219 -15.88 -16.21 -16.10
N VAL A 220 -16.45 -17.07 -15.28
CA VAL A 220 -17.71 -17.79 -15.53
C VAL A 220 -18.90 -17.05 -14.93
N THR A 221 -18.66 -16.31 -13.85
CA THR A 221 -19.66 -15.48 -13.19
C THR A 221 -19.27 -14.01 -13.25
N GLU A 222 -20.24 -13.14 -12.96
CA GLU A 222 -20.03 -11.70 -12.80
C GLU A 222 -20.66 -11.26 -11.46
N ASN A 223 -20.10 -11.77 -10.37
CA ASN A 223 -20.53 -11.47 -9.02
C ASN A 223 -20.12 -10.05 -8.63
N ARG A 224 -21.06 -9.30 -8.06
CA ARG A 224 -20.80 -7.91 -7.63
C ARG A 224 -20.23 -7.80 -6.23
N ASN A 225 -20.36 -8.83 -5.41
CA ASN A 225 -20.08 -8.82 -3.98
C ASN A 225 -19.46 -10.13 -3.47
N ALA A 226 -18.91 -10.93 -4.37
CA ALA A 226 -18.22 -12.17 -4.08
C ALA A 226 -17.20 -12.45 -5.18
N MET A 227 -16.24 -13.33 -4.92
CA MET A 227 -15.30 -13.78 -5.94
C MET A 227 -16.04 -14.47 -7.08
N ASP A 228 -15.52 -14.32 -8.30
CA ASP A 228 -16.04 -15.04 -9.46
C ASP A 228 -15.56 -16.49 -9.49
N ALA A 229 -16.33 -17.35 -10.16
CA ALA A 229 -15.82 -18.63 -10.64
C ALA A 229 -15.07 -18.43 -11.96
N TYR A 230 -14.08 -19.27 -12.24
CA TYR A 230 -13.22 -19.13 -13.43
C TYR A 230 -13.03 -20.45 -14.14
N THR A 231 -13.00 -20.39 -15.47
CA THR A 231 -12.46 -21.45 -16.31
C THR A 231 -10.94 -21.37 -16.24
N VAL A 232 -10.30 -22.51 -15.99
CA VAL A 232 -8.84 -22.59 -15.86
C VAL A 232 -8.26 -23.72 -16.69
N ARG A 233 -6.98 -23.59 -17.05
CA ARG A 233 -6.16 -24.72 -17.50
C ARG A 233 -5.19 -25.08 -16.40
N ARG A 234 -5.23 -26.34 -15.99
CA ARG A 234 -4.37 -26.90 -14.96
C ARG A 234 -3.27 -27.71 -15.64
N TYR A 235 -2.03 -27.37 -15.33
CA TYR A 235 -0.85 -28.06 -15.81
C TYR A 235 -0.30 -28.86 -14.63
N ALA A 236 -0.48 -30.18 -14.71
CA ALA A 236 0.11 -31.09 -13.74
C ALA A 236 1.63 -31.17 -13.96
N ALA A 237 2.35 -31.64 -12.94
CA ALA A 237 3.81 -31.73 -12.98
C ALA A 237 4.35 -32.68 -14.07
N ASP A 238 3.51 -33.59 -14.59
CA ASP A 238 3.80 -34.50 -15.70
C ASP A 238 3.56 -33.88 -17.09
N GLY A 239 3.03 -32.65 -17.16
CA GLY A 239 2.79 -31.90 -18.39
C GLY A 239 1.40 -32.09 -18.98
N ASP A 240 0.51 -32.85 -18.33
CA ASP A 240 -0.88 -32.97 -18.75
C ASP A 240 -1.63 -31.66 -18.50
N VAL A 241 -2.42 -31.25 -19.51
CA VAL A 241 -3.24 -30.03 -19.47
C VAL A 241 -4.70 -30.43 -19.36
N VAL A 242 -5.32 -30.09 -18.24
CA VAL A 242 -6.75 -30.35 -18.00
C VAL A 242 -7.49 -29.02 -17.93
N SER A 243 -8.54 -28.90 -18.74
CA SER A 243 -9.50 -27.80 -18.60
C SER A 243 -10.40 -28.11 -17.41
N ASP A 244 -10.50 -27.16 -16.49
CA ASP A 244 -11.28 -27.28 -15.27
C ASP A 244 -12.01 -25.97 -14.97
N GLN A 245 -12.92 -26.00 -14.01
CA GLN A 245 -13.60 -24.81 -13.51
C GLN A 245 -13.35 -24.71 -12.00
N LEU A 246 -12.78 -23.59 -11.57
CA LEU A 246 -12.66 -23.28 -10.14
C LEU A 246 -13.85 -22.43 -9.72
N ASP A 247 -14.57 -22.91 -8.71
CA ASP A 247 -15.61 -22.13 -8.07
C ASP A 247 -15.05 -21.05 -7.15
N SER A 248 -15.91 -20.10 -6.80
CA SER A 248 -15.59 -18.97 -5.92
C SER A 248 -15.00 -19.42 -4.58
N SER A 249 -15.55 -20.47 -3.97
CA SER A 249 -15.09 -20.96 -2.66
C SER A 249 -13.70 -21.58 -2.70
N ALA A 250 -13.39 -22.35 -3.73
CA ALA A 250 -12.08 -22.94 -3.94
C ALA A 250 -11.01 -21.86 -4.21
N ILE A 251 -11.38 -20.77 -4.89
CA ILE A 251 -10.47 -19.65 -5.13
C ILE A 251 -10.20 -18.89 -3.83
N VAL A 252 -11.25 -18.56 -3.09
CA VAL A 252 -11.13 -17.89 -1.78
C VAL A 252 -10.24 -18.71 -0.85
N ASP A 253 -10.50 -20.02 -0.73
CA ASP A 253 -9.72 -20.91 0.14
C ASP A 253 -8.23 -20.89 -0.22
N ARG A 254 -7.89 -20.99 -1.51
CA ARG A 254 -6.49 -20.95 -1.97
C ARG A 254 -5.80 -19.61 -1.73
N ILE A 255 -6.52 -18.50 -1.88
CA ILE A 255 -5.98 -17.15 -1.63
C ILE A 255 -5.77 -16.93 -0.13
N VAL A 256 -6.77 -17.26 0.71
CA VAL A 256 -6.66 -17.15 2.17
C VAL A 256 -5.52 -18.00 2.68
N ASN A 257 -5.41 -19.25 2.21
CA ASN A 257 -4.32 -20.17 2.61
C ASN A 257 -2.96 -19.82 1.96
N ARG A 258 -2.87 -18.70 1.22
CA ARG A 258 -1.63 -18.19 0.60
C ARG A 258 -0.93 -19.22 -0.29
N GLU A 259 -1.72 -20.05 -0.97
CA GLU A 259 -1.19 -21.15 -1.79
C GLU A 259 -0.74 -20.71 -3.17
N LEU A 260 -1.09 -19.52 -3.63
CA LEU A 260 -0.92 -19.13 -5.03
C LEU A 260 0.06 -17.98 -5.18
N VAL A 261 1.06 -18.14 -6.04
CA VAL A 261 1.97 -17.06 -6.45
C VAL A 261 1.91 -16.88 -7.97
N VAL A 262 2.17 -15.68 -8.46
CA VAL A 262 2.22 -15.44 -9.92
C VAL A 262 3.44 -16.13 -10.51
N ALA A 263 3.23 -16.99 -11.50
CA ALA A 263 4.30 -17.68 -12.22
C ALA A 263 4.61 -16.98 -13.55
N GLU A 264 3.57 -16.69 -14.33
CA GLU A 264 3.69 -16.07 -15.65
C GLU A 264 2.49 -15.14 -15.88
N GLN A 265 2.75 -13.97 -16.46
CA GLN A 265 1.70 -13.07 -16.95
C GLN A 265 1.82 -13.02 -18.46
N THR A 266 0.75 -13.38 -19.19
CA THR A 266 0.75 -13.16 -20.64
C THR A 266 0.60 -11.67 -20.91
N VAL A 267 1.72 -10.96 -21.02
CA VAL A 267 1.72 -9.61 -21.59
C VAL A 267 1.28 -9.78 -23.03
N GLY A 268 0.06 -9.34 -23.35
CA GLY A 268 -0.49 -9.32 -24.70
C GLY A 268 0.46 -8.57 -25.62
N THR A 269 1.43 -9.28 -26.20
CA THR A 269 2.27 -8.76 -27.27
C THR A 269 1.41 -8.84 -28.50
N THR A 270 0.60 -7.80 -28.73
CA THR A 270 0.12 -7.47 -30.06
C THR A 270 1.36 -7.29 -30.93
N LYS A 271 1.76 -8.36 -31.62
CA LYS A 271 2.69 -8.26 -32.74
C LYS A 271 2.13 -7.19 -33.68
N PRO A 272 2.93 -6.19 -34.08
CA PRO A 272 2.49 -5.30 -35.13
C PRO A 272 2.36 -6.15 -36.39
N THR A 273 1.14 -6.24 -36.92
CA THR A 273 0.89 -6.79 -38.24
C THR A 273 1.56 -5.86 -39.25
N THR A 274 2.62 -6.33 -39.88
CA THR A 274 3.30 -5.67 -41.01
C THR A 274 2.44 -5.75 -42.27
#